data_AF-A0A076FH25-F1
#
_entry.id   AF-A0A076FH25-F1
#
_cell.length_a   1.000
_cell.length_b   1.000
_cell.length_c   1.000
_cell.angle_alpha   90.00
_cell.angle_beta   90.00
_cell.angle_gamma   90.00
#
_symmetry.space_group_name_H-M   'P 1'
#
loop_
_entity.id
_entity.type
_entity.pdbx_description
1 polymer ?
#
loop_
_entity_poly.entity_id
_entity_poly.type
_entity_poly.pdbx_seq_one_letter_code
_entity_poly.pdbx_strand_id
1 'polypeptide(L)'
;MKSSEIINHILENPLYKNLKSSKECKDFLNLLGKNRVNLIKFAYIKEATLFIAVSHPLALQELKNDNIISQIKTLLKSYINFNPKTSLKPCNDVKFFVTKIVKFKKASPTPSKIMIEKSNGEFVNLAQNSEIYTLFENLRIAIKKAKNAS
;
A
#
# COMPACT_ATOMS: atom_id res chain seq x y z
N MET A 1 6.60 24.44 13.06
CA MET A 1 7.17 23.06 13.15
C MET A 1 6.82 22.29 11.90
N LYS A 2 7.83 21.76 11.21
CA LYS A 2 7.63 20.89 10.05
C LYS A 2 7.35 19.46 10.53
N SER A 3 6.54 18.69 9.79
CA SER A 3 6.22 17.31 10.14
C SER A 3 7.46 16.42 10.33
N SER A 4 8.54 16.72 9.60
CA SER A 4 9.84 16.05 9.72
C SER A 4 10.49 16.23 11.10
N GLU A 5 10.35 17.41 11.71
CA GLU A 5 10.94 17.71 13.02
C GLU A 5 10.24 16.92 14.12
N ILE A 6 8.91 16.82 14.03
CA ILE A 6 8.08 16.03 14.95
C ILE A 6 8.46 14.54 14.85
N ILE A 7 8.57 14.02 13.62
CA ILE A 7 8.96 12.62 13.39
C ILE A 7 10.36 12.35 13.97
N ASN A 8 11.32 13.24 13.73
CA ASN A 8 12.67 13.08 14.26
C ASN A 8 12.68 13.11 15.79
N HIS A 9 11.91 14.01 16.41
CA HIS A 9 11.78 14.07 17.86
C HIS A 9 11.23 12.76 18.46
N ILE A 10 10.22 12.17 17.82
CA ILE A 10 9.68 10.85 18.22
C ILE A 10 10.75 9.75 18.09
N LEU A 11 11.51 9.74 16.99
CA LEU A 11 12.51 8.71 16.73
C LEU A 11 13.70 8.78 17.69
N GLU A 12 14.08 9.98 18.15
CA GLU A 12 15.15 10.15 19.14
C GLU A 12 14.76 9.74 20.56
N ASN A 13 13.46 9.57 20.84
CA ASN A 13 13.01 9.11 22.15
C ASN A 13 13.27 7.59 22.33
N PRO A 14 13.96 7.16 23.41
CA PRO A 14 14.29 5.75 23.68
C PRO A 14 13.10 4.79 23.67
N LEU A 15 11.89 5.25 24.01
CA LEU A 15 10.66 4.45 23.99
C LEU A 15 10.34 3.92 22.58
N TYR A 16 10.79 4.62 21.54
CA TYR A 16 10.54 4.28 20.14
C TYR A 16 11.75 3.67 19.44
N LYS A 17 12.72 3.13 20.20
CA LYS A 17 13.93 2.50 19.65
C LYS A 17 13.63 1.48 18.55
N ASN A 18 12.62 0.64 18.74
CA ASN A 18 12.23 -0.37 17.74
C ASN A 18 11.73 0.27 16.43
N LEU A 19 11.02 1.40 16.52
CA LEU A 19 10.58 2.14 15.34
C LEU A 19 11.77 2.80 14.63
N LYS A 20 12.70 3.40 15.38
CA LYS A 20 13.95 3.94 14.83
C LYS A 20 14.74 2.87 14.09
N SER A 21 14.97 1.71 14.71
CA SER A 21 15.66 0.59 14.07
C SER A 21 14.92 0.04 12.86
N SER A 22 13.58 -0.03 12.88
CA SER A 22 12.79 -0.45 11.72
C SER A 22 12.93 0.53 10.55
N LYS A 23 12.88 1.84 10.82
CA LYS A 23 13.10 2.89 9.82
C LYS A 23 14.50 2.80 9.23
N GLU A 24 15.53 2.72 10.06
CA GLU A 24 16.92 2.62 9.62
C GLU A 24 17.17 1.33 8.83
N CYS A 25 16.58 0.20 9.24
CA CYS A 25 16.62 -1.04 8.45
C CYS A 25 16.03 -0.83 7.06
N LYS A 26 14.91 -0.12 6.95
CA LYS A 26 14.29 0.19 5.64
C LYS A 26 15.19 1.10 4.81
N ASP A 27 15.77 2.13 5.41
CA ASP A 27 16.66 3.08 4.74
C ASP A 27 17.93 2.38 4.23
N PHE A 28 18.52 1.50 5.04
CA PHE A 28 19.61 0.61 4.64
C PHE A 28 19.21 -0.29 3.47
N LEU A 29 18.07 -0.99 3.56
CA LEU A 29 17.64 -1.92 2.52
C LEU A 29 17.41 -1.22 1.18
N ASN A 30 16.95 0.04 1.19
CA ASN A 30 16.76 0.84 -0.03
C ASN A 30 18.04 0.97 -0.87
N LEU A 31 19.22 0.82 -0.26
CA LEU A 31 20.52 0.85 -0.93
C LEU A 31 20.80 -0.43 -1.75
N LEU A 32 20.05 -1.52 -1.55
CA LEU A 32 20.18 -2.77 -2.34
C LEU A 32 19.64 -2.65 -3.76
N GLY A 33 19.00 -1.52 -4.10
CA GLY A 33 18.37 -1.29 -5.40
C GLY A 33 16.91 -1.73 -5.45
N LYS A 34 16.12 -1.04 -6.29
CA LYS A 34 14.64 -1.18 -6.35
C LYS A 34 14.18 -2.62 -6.59
N ASN A 35 14.88 -3.37 -7.44
CA ASN A 35 14.52 -4.75 -7.79
C ASN A 35 14.49 -5.65 -6.55
N ARG A 36 15.54 -5.61 -5.73
CA ARG A 36 15.67 -6.43 -4.52
C ARG A 36 14.75 -5.94 -3.40
N VAL A 37 14.61 -4.62 -3.25
CA VAL A 37 13.75 -4.01 -2.23
C VAL A 37 12.28 -4.41 -2.42
N ASN A 38 11.80 -4.48 -3.66
CA ASN A 38 10.41 -4.85 -3.96
C ASN A 38 10.04 -6.28 -3.50
N LEU A 39 11.03 -7.16 -3.41
CA LEU A 39 10.87 -8.54 -2.94
C LEU A 39 10.76 -8.63 -1.41
N ILE A 40 11.33 -7.64 -0.72
CA ILE A 40 11.42 -7.55 0.74
C ILE A 40 10.18 -6.82 1.29
N LYS A 41 9.59 -7.38 2.36
CA LYS A 41 8.47 -6.77 3.09
C LYS A 41 8.94 -5.89 4.22
N PHE A 42 9.79 -6.45 5.07
CA PHE A 42 10.40 -5.76 6.20
C PHE A 42 11.66 -6.52 6.62
N ALA A 43 12.50 -5.87 7.42
CA ALA A 43 13.62 -6.53 8.07
C ALA A 43 13.81 -5.98 9.47
N TYR A 44 14.50 -6.77 10.29
CA TYR A 44 14.86 -6.39 11.65
C TYR A 44 16.12 -7.15 12.07
N ILE A 45 16.82 -6.62 13.07
CA ILE A 45 18.00 -7.25 13.66
C ILE A 45 17.62 -7.81 15.02
N LYS A 46 17.91 -9.09 15.25
CA LYS A 46 17.77 -9.74 16.55
C LYS A 46 18.95 -10.68 16.77
N GLU A 47 19.56 -10.64 17.96
CA GLU A 47 20.66 -11.55 18.33
C GLU A 47 21.79 -11.62 17.27
N ALA A 48 22.28 -10.44 16.84
CA ALA A 48 23.30 -10.31 15.78
C ALA A 48 22.95 -10.99 14.44
N THR A 49 21.67 -11.25 14.19
CA THR A 49 21.16 -11.80 12.93
C THR A 49 20.20 -10.81 12.29
N LEU A 50 20.42 -10.51 11.02
CA LEU A 50 19.50 -9.74 10.21
C LEU A 50 18.44 -10.67 9.62
N PHE A 51 17.20 -10.50 10.06
CA PHE A 51 16.05 -11.22 9.55
C PHE A 51 15.37 -10.38 8.47
N ILE A 52 15.22 -10.97 7.28
CA ILE A 52 14.59 -10.35 6.12
C ILE A 52 13.33 -11.13 5.75
N ALA A 53 12.18 -10.47 5.88
CA ALA A 53 10.90 -11.02 5.48
C ALA A 53 10.67 -10.78 3.98
N VAL A 54 10.39 -11.84 3.23
CA VAL A 54 10.12 -11.76 1.79
C VAL A 54 8.66 -12.03 1.46
N SER A 55 8.22 -11.51 0.32
CA SER A 55 6.83 -11.52 -0.10
C SER A 55 6.27 -12.86 -0.58
N HIS A 56 7.11 -13.72 -1.18
CA HIS A 56 6.71 -15.00 -1.79
C HIS A 56 7.90 -15.99 -1.80
N PRO A 57 7.69 -17.31 -1.86
CA PRO A 57 8.78 -18.29 -1.98
C PRO A 57 9.77 -18.05 -3.13
N LEU A 58 9.32 -17.54 -4.28
CA LEU A 58 10.24 -17.19 -5.39
C LEU A 58 11.21 -16.07 -4.98
N ALA A 59 10.73 -15.06 -4.25
CA ALA A 59 11.56 -14.00 -3.70
C ALA A 59 12.59 -14.55 -2.70
N LEU A 60 12.22 -15.59 -1.94
CA LEU A 60 13.15 -16.28 -1.06
C LEU A 60 14.28 -16.92 -1.86
N GLN A 61 13.95 -17.63 -2.94
CA GLN A 61 14.93 -18.30 -3.78
C GLN A 61 15.88 -17.32 -4.45
N GLU A 62 15.37 -16.18 -4.94
CA GLU A 62 16.19 -15.16 -5.59
C GLU A 62 17.17 -14.49 -4.64
N LEU A 63 16.75 -14.22 -3.40
CA LEU A 63 17.57 -13.48 -2.42
C LEU A 63 18.46 -14.38 -1.56
N LYS A 64 18.09 -15.65 -1.36
CA LYS A 64 18.84 -16.60 -0.52
C LYS A 64 19.99 -17.24 -1.30
N ASN A 65 20.95 -16.40 -1.69
CA ASN A 65 22.21 -16.77 -2.32
C ASN A 65 23.37 -16.23 -1.47
N ASP A 66 24.43 -17.02 -1.28
CA ASP A 66 25.61 -16.66 -0.49
C ASP A 66 26.26 -15.35 -0.95
N ASN A 67 26.29 -15.08 -2.25
CA ASN A 67 26.81 -13.84 -2.81
C ASN A 67 25.96 -12.63 -2.36
N ILE A 68 24.64 -12.76 -2.38
CA ILE A 68 23.72 -11.70 -1.96
C ILE A 68 23.81 -11.49 -0.45
N ILE A 69 23.89 -12.58 0.32
CA ILE A 69 24.09 -12.54 1.77
C ILE A 69 25.39 -11.79 2.10
N SER A 70 26.49 -12.10 1.42
CA SER A 70 27.78 -11.42 1.60
C SER A 70 27.72 -9.93 1.24
N GLN A 71 27.04 -9.59 0.14
CA GLN A 71 26.79 -8.20 -0.25
C GLN A 71 25.99 -7.45 0.80
N ILE A 72 24.91 -8.03 1.33
CA ILE A 72 24.07 -7.43 2.38
C ILE A 72 24.89 -7.21 3.65
N LYS A 73 25.70 -8.18 4.08
CA LYS A 73 26.58 -8.04 5.26
C LYS A 73 27.59 -6.90 5.08
N THR A 74 28.21 -6.83 3.91
CA THR A 74 29.19 -5.78 3.57
C THR A 74 28.54 -4.41 3.56
N LEU A 75 27.39 -4.29 2.90
CA LEU A 75 26.62 -3.06 2.84
C LEU A 75 26.16 -2.59 4.22
N LEU A 76 25.73 -3.51 5.08
CA LEU A 76 25.31 -3.18 6.45
C LEU A 76 26.48 -2.62 7.27
N LYS A 77 27.66 -3.25 7.16
CA LYS A 77 28.89 -2.75 7.81
C LYS A 77 29.23 -1.34 7.31
N SER A 78 29.22 -1.12 6.00
CA SER A 78 29.45 0.21 5.43
C SER A 78 28.43 1.22 5.91
N TYR A 79 27.14 0.87 5.91
CA TYR A 79 26.06 1.75 6.38
C TYR A 79 26.26 2.21 7.83
N ILE A 80 26.64 1.28 8.72
CA ILE A 80 26.92 1.59 10.13
C ILE A 80 28.14 2.53 10.25
N ASN A 81 29.19 2.25 9.49
CA ASN A 81 30.41 3.09 9.51
C ASN A 81 30.13 4.52 9.03
N PHE A 82 29.30 4.70 8.00
CA PHE A 82 28.92 6.02 7.50
C PHE A 82 27.87 6.74 8.37
N ASN A 83 27.12 6.01 9.20
CA ASN A 83 26.05 6.55 10.03
C ASN A 83 26.27 6.21 11.52
N PRO A 84 27.22 6.86 12.22
CA PRO A 84 27.58 6.50 13.59
C PRO A 84 26.45 6.66 14.62
N LYS A 85 25.40 7.42 14.29
CA LYS A 85 24.21 7.61 15.15
C LYS A 85 23.12 6.55 14.94
N THR A 86 23.37 5.56 14.07
CA THR A 86 22.40 4.49 13.80
C THR A 86 22.18 3.63 15.05
N SER A 87 20.94 3.18 15.21
CA SER A 87 20.56 2.14 16.16
C SER A 87 20.88 0.72 15.66
N LEU A 88 21.25 0.56 14.38
CA LEU A 88 21.58 -0.74 13.79
C LEU A 88 22.91 -1.27 14.33
N LYS A 89 22.96 -2.59 14.50
CA LYS A 89 24.14 -3.30 15.00
C LYS A 89 24.76 -4.16 13.91
N PRO A 90 26.08 -4.40 13.94
CA PRO A 90 26.69 -5.38 13.04
C PRO A 90 26.04 -6.75 13.25
N CYS A 91 25.89 -7.49 12.16
CA CYS A 91 25.30 -8.82 12.15
C CYS A 91 26.31 -9.85 11.67
N ASN A 92 26.29 -11.02 12.28
CA ASN A 92 27.09 -12.17 11.87
C ASN A 92 26.37 -12.97 10.79
N ASP A 93 25.04 -12.98 10.82
CA ASP A 93 24.21 -13.79 9.93
C ASP A 93 23.05 -13.00 9.29
N VAL A 94 22.58 -13.50 8.15
CA VAL A 94 21.43 -12.96 7.41
C VAL A 94 20.49 -14.12 7.09
N LYS A 95 19.27 -14.06 7.62
CA LYS A 95 18.25 -15.10 7.42
C LYS A 95 17.05 -14.52 6.68
N PHE A 96 16.58 -15.26 5.69
CA PHE A 96 15.37 -14.93 4.96
C PHE A 96 14.23 -15.85 5.34
N PHE A 97 13.01 -15.31 5.40
CA PHE A 97 11.80 -16.08 5.64
C PHE A 97 10.62 -15.51 4.86
N VAL A 98 9.70 -16.39 4.42
CA VAL A 98 8.48 -15.96 3.73
C VAL A 98 7.47 -15.50 4.77
N THR A 99 6.93 -14.30 4.61
CA THR A 99 5.91 -13.78 5.53
C THR A 99 4.51 -13.95 4.97
N LYS A 100 3.61 -14.54 5.77
CA LYS A 100 2.18 -14.64 5.48
C LYS A 100 1.45 -13.38 5.95
N ILE A 101 1.93 -12.18 5.59
CA ILE A 101 1.19 -10.97 5.93
C ILE A 101 0.03 -10.84 4.96
N VAL A 102 -1.18 -11.00 5.49
CA VAL A 102 -2.42 -10.60 4.84
C VAL A 102 -2.30 -9.10 4.59
N LYS A 103 -2.12 -8.70 3.33
CA LYS A 103 -2.19 -7.28 2.97
C LYS A 103 -3.56 -6.79 3.44
N PHE A 104 -3.62 -5.83 4.35
CA PHE A 104 -4.80 -5.00 4.51
C PHE A 104 -5.01 -4.31 3.16
N LYS A 105 -5.79 -4.94 2.27
CA LYS A 105 -6.24 -4.28 1.05
C LYS A 105 -7.01 -3.08 1.55
N LYS A 106 -6.54 -1.87 1.22
CA LYS A 106 -7.40 -0.70 1.29
C LYS A 106 -8.69 -1.12 0.59
N ALA A 107 -9.83 -0.97 1.25
CA ALA A 107 -11.10 -1.18 0.59
C ALA A 107 -11.02 -0.35 -0.69
N SER A 108 -10.96 -1.01 -1.85
CA SER A 108 -11.12 -0.29 -3.11
C SER A 108 -12.42 0.46 -2.96
N PRO A 109 -12.49 1.77 -3.29
CA PRO A 109 -13.78 2.41 -3.39
C PRO A 109 -14.59 1.55 -4.35
N THR A 110 -15.55 0.80 -3.83
CA THR A 110 -16.53 0.13 -4.67
C THR A 110 -17.16 1.25 -5.47
N PRO A 111 -17.02 1.28 -6.81
CA PRO A 111 -17.77 2.25 -7.59
C PRO A 111 -19.22 2.04 -7.17
N SER A 112 -19.86 3.09 -6.65
CA SER A 112 -21.26 3.04 -6.30
C SER A 112 -21.99 2.55 -7.55
N LYS A 113 -22.55 1.34 -7.49
CA LYS A 113 -23.28 0.72 -8.60
C LYS A 113 -24.65 1.39 -8.74
N ILE A 114 -24.67 2.73 -8.74
CA ILE A 114 -25.84 3.50 -9.09
C ILE A 114 -25.84 3.49 -10.62
N MET A 115 -26.43 2.43 -11.19
CA MET A 115 -26.89 2.47 -12.58
C MET A 115 -28.03 3.49 -12.62
N ILE A 116 -27.71 4.73 -12.96
CA ILE A 116 -28.74 5.69 -13.34
C ILE A 116 -29.11 5.35 -14.79
N GLU A 117 -29.99 4.36 -14.98
CA GLU A 117 -30.66 4.21 -16.27
C GLU A 117 -31.62 5.41 -16.42
N LYS A 118 -31.17 6.44 -17.15
CA LYS A 118 -32.03 7.57 -17.51
C LYS A 118 -32.97 7.11 -18.62
N SER A 119 -34.27 6.97 -18.32
CA SER A 119 -35.29 6.74 -19.35
C SER A 119 -35.31 7.89 -20.35
N ASN A 120 -35.48 7.59 -21.65
CA ASN A 120 -35.60 8.60 -22.71
C ASN A 120 -37.02 9.17 -22.85
N GLY A 121 -38.00 8.60 -22.14
CA GLY A 121 -39.42 9.00 -22.26
C GLY A 121 -40.04 8.61 -23.61
N GLU A 122 -39.41 7.73 -24.39
CA GLU A 122 -39.88 7.24 -25.69
C GLU A 122 -40.73 5.98 -25.54
N PHE A 123 -41.75 6.03 -24.69
CA PHE A 123 -42.73 4.95 -24.54
C PHE A 123 -44.02 5.29 -25.25
N VAL A 124 -44.73 4.28 -25.76
CA VAL A 124 -46.07 4.44 -26.36
C VAL A 124 -47.12 4.38 -25.25
N ASN A 125 -48.05 5.34 -25.21
CA ASN A 125 -49.14 5.38 -24.25
C ASN A 125 -50.40 4.73 -24.85
N LEU A 126 -50.75 3.53 -24.37
CA LEU A 126 -51.89 2.76 -24.85
C LEU A 126 -53.09 2.80 -23.88
N ALA A 127 -53.05 3.69 -22.88
CA ALA A 127 -54.11 3.78 -21.88
C ALA A 127 -55.43 4.26 -22.51
N GLN A 128 -56.51 3.49 -22.30
CA GLN A 128 -57.84 3.84 -22.78
C GLN A 128 -58.60 4.78 -21.82
N ASN A 129 -58.24 4.76 -20.53
CA ASN A 129 -58.78 5.66 -19.53
C ASN A 129 -58.10 7.03 -19.64
N SER A 130 -58.90 8.10 -19.70
CA SER A 130 -58.42 9.47 -19.91
C SER A 130 -57.52 9.98 -18.80
N GLU A 131 -57.83 9.68 -17.53
CA GLU A 131 -57.06 10.15 -16.38
C GLU A 131 -55.67 9.49 -16.36
N ILE A 132 -55.63 8.18 -16.61
CA ILE A 132 -54.38 7.41 -16.70
C ILE A 132 -53.55 7.90 -17.89
N TYR A 133 -54.18 8.13 -19.03
CA TYR A 133 -53.51 8.64 -20.22
C TYR A 133 -52.79 9.96 -19.92
N THR A 134 -53.48 10.92 -19.29
CA THR A 134 -52.90 12.22 -18.90
C THR A 134 -51.74 12.07 -17.91
N LEU A 135 -51.83 11.15 -16.94
CA LEU A 135 -50.76 10.91 -15.98
C LEU A 135 -49.46 10.45 -16.67
N PHE A 136 -49.57 9.54 -17.63
CA PHE A 136 -48.42 9.05 -18.41
C PHE A 136 -47.81 10.13 -19.30
N GLU A 137 -48.62 11.02 -19.89
CA GLU A 137 -48.10 12.15 -20.65
C GLU A 137 -47.34 13.16 -19.78
N ASN A 138 -47.84 13.43 -18.58
CA ASN A 138 -47.16 14.28 -17.61
C ASN A 138 -45.81 13.68 -17.17
N LEU A 139 -45.76 12.36 -16.97
CA LEU A 139 -44.52 11.63 -16.68
C LEU A 139 -43.52 11.75 -17.85
N ARG A 140 -43.98 11.63 -19.11
CA ARG A 140 -43.13 11.82 -20.29
C ARG A 140 -42.48 13.21 -20.32
N ILE A 141 -43.26 14.25 -20.04
CA ILE A 141 -42.77 15.63 -20.00
C ILE A 141 -41.72 15.79 -18.89
N ALA A 142 -41.98 15.27 -17.69
CA ALA A 142 -41.05 15.35 -16.57
C ALA A 142 -39.70 14.66 -16.90
N ILE A 143 -39.75 13.48 -17.52
CA ILE A 143 -38.55 12.73 -17.94
C ILE A 143 -37.75 13.51 -18.99
N LYS A 144 -38.40 14.06 -20.02
CA LYS A 144 -37.72 14.87 -21.05
C LYS A 144 -37.10 16.15 -20.49
N LYS A 145 -37.80 16.82 -19.57
CA LYS A 145 -37.30 18.03 -18.91
C LYS A 145 -36.05 17.73 -18.07
N ALA A 146 -36.06 16.65 -17.29
CA ALA A 146 -34.91 16.23 -16.49
C ALA A 146 -33.69 15.87 -17.35
N LYS A 147 -33.91 15.35 -18.56
CA LYS A 147 -32.83 15.05 -19.53
C LYS A 147 -32.20 16.31 -20.13
N ASN A 148 -33.00 17.30 -20.51
CA ASN A 148 -32.49 18.52 -21.14
C ASN A 148 -31.74 19.45 -20.16
N ALA A 149 -31.90 19.26 -18.85
CA ALA A 149 -31.25 20.04 -17.81
C ALA A 149 -29.90 19.46 -17.34
N SER A 150 -29.47 18.31 -17.89
CA SER A 150 -28.22 17.62 -17.56
C SER A 150 -27.31 17.48 -18.77
#